data_AF-A0A1Y5HBJ0-F1
#
_entry.id   AF-A0A1Y5HBJ0-F1
#
_cell.length_a   1.000
_cell.length_b   1.000
_cell.length_c   1.000
_cell.angle_alpha   90.00
_cell.angle_beta   90.00
_cell.angle_gamma   90.00
#
_symmetry.space_group_name_H-M   'P 1'
#
loop_
_entity.id
_entity.type
_entity.pdbx_description
1 polymer ?
#
loop_
_entity_poly.entity_id
_entity_poly.type
_entity_poly.pdbx_seq_one_letter_code
_entity_poly.pdbx_strand_id
1 'polypeptide(L)'
;MSMVVNEVFGLKIKNLLIGVRIYFSSLFIASIVASLCCAYLGEANPIVIISSLLLGSLHGIYSIIRIYQTIGFDRYYQQVSKINDE
;
A
#
# COMPACT_ATOMS: atom_id res chain seq x y z
N MET A 1 15.79 29.49 -8.09
CA MET A 1 14.88 29.27 -6.93
C MET A 1 13.59 28.53 -7.32
N SER A 2 12.93 28.88 -8.45
CA SER A 2 11.73 28.16 -8.94
C SER A 2 11.96 26.68 -9.32
N MET A 3 13.12 26.36 -9.90
CA MET A 3 13.42 25.00 -10.40
C MET A 3 13.55 23.95 -9.29
N VAL A 4 14.16 24.31 -8.16
CA VAL A 4 14.35 23.41 -6.99
C VAL A 4 13.02 23.10 -6.30
N VAL A 5 12.10 24.07 -6.24
CA VAL A 5 10.77 23.87 -5.65
C VAL A 5 9.96 22.88 -6.48
N ASN A 6 10.08 22.94 -7.81
CA ASN A 6 9.35 22.05 -8.72
C ASN A 6 9.85 20.59 -8.62
N GLU A 7 11.16 20.38 -8.45
CA GLU A 7 11.74 19.06 -8.22
C GLU A 7 11.33 18.46 -6.87
N VAL A 8 11.38 19.24 -5.79
CA VAL A 8 10.98 18.79 -4.45
C VAL A 8 9.49 18.44 -4.41
N PHE A 9 8.65 19.22 -5.09
CA PHE A 9 7.21 18.95 -5.17
C PHE A 9 6.92 17.69 -5.99
N GLY A 10 7.62 17.50 -7.11
CA GLY A 10 7.52 16.28 -7.93
C GLY A 10 7.94 15.03 -7.18
N LEU A 11 9.01 15.10 -6.38
CA LEU A 11 9.48 13.99 -5.54
C LEU A 11 8.46 13.63 -4.46
N LYS A 12 7.86 14.64 -3.83
CA LYS A 12 6.85 14.46 -2.78
C LYS A 12 5.58 13.81 -3.33
N ILE A 13 5.14 14.19 -4.53
CA ILE A 13 4.01 13.56 -5.23
C ILE A 13 4.31 12.11 -5.57
N LYS A 14 5.50 11.79 -6.09
CA LYS A 14 5.89 10.41 -6.39
C LYS A 14 5.87 9.52 -5.15
N ASN A 15 6.46 9.99 -4.04
CA ASN A 15 6.47 9.26 -2.78
C ASN A 15 5.05 9.04 -2.23
N LEU A 16 4.18 10.05 -2.34
CA LEU A 16 2.78 9.93 -1.97
C LEU A 16 2.07 8.87 -2.82
N LEU A 17 2.27 8.86 -4.14
CA LEU A 17 1.64 7.92 -5.06
C LEU A 17 2.04 6.47 -4.76
N ILE A 18 3.31 6.23 -4.43
CA ILE A 18 3.84 4.90 -4.07
C ILE A 18 3.22 4.44 -2.74
N GLY A 19 3.17 5.32 -1.74
CA GLY A 19 2.52 5.01 -0.47
C GLY A 19 1.04 4.66 -0.66
N VAL A 20 0.32 5.45 -1.43
CA VAL A 20 -1.09 5.21 -1.78
C VAL A 20 -1.26 3.85 -2.45
N ARG A 21 -0.39 3.49 -3.41
CA ARG A 21 -0.42 2.18 -4.06
C ARG A 21 -0.27 1.03 -3.06
N ILE A 22 0.73 1.09 -2.19
CA ILE A 22 0.98 0.04 -1.17
C ILE A 22 -0.23 -0.12 -0.24
N TYR A 23 -0.84 0.99 0.16
CA TYR A 23 -2.05 0.99 0.99
C TYR A 23 -3.23 0.31 0.29
N PHE A 24 -3.53 0.72 -0.94
CA PHE A 24 -4.64 0.14 -1.71
C PHE A 24 -4.41 -1.35 -2.02
N SER A 25 -3.17 -1.77 -2.31
CA SER A 25 -2.85 -3.19 -2.49
C SER A 25 -3.12 -4.01 -1.22
N SER A 26 -2.76 -3.48 -0.04
CA SER A 26 -3.01 -4.16 1.24
C SER A 26 -4.51 -4.27 1.55
N LEU A 27 -5.27 -3.21 1.27
CA LEU A 27 -6.74 -3.20 1.38
C LEU A 27 -7.39 -4.19 0.44
N PHE A 28 -6.92 -4.28 -0.81
CA PHE A 28 -7.43 -5.21 -1.80
C PHE A 28 -7.25 -6.66 -1.35
N ILE A 29 -6.05 -7.02 -0.90
CA ILE A 29 -5.77 -8.37 -0.36
C ILE A 29 -6.68 -8.67 0.84
N ALA A 30 -6.84 -7.72 1.77
CA ALA A 30 -7.74 -7.90 2.91
C ALA A 30 -9.21 -8.10 2.51
N SER A 31 -9.67 -7.43 1.45
CA SER A 31 -11.02 -7.63 0.92
C SER A 31 -11.21 -9.02 0.33
N ILE A 32 -10.21 -9.55 -0.40
CA ILE A 32 -10.23 -10.93 -0.91
C ILE A 32 -10.31 -11.93 0.24
N VAL A 33 -9.46 -11.77 1.27
CA VAL A 33 -9.46 -12.63 2.45
C VAL A 33 -10.83 -12.60 3.16
N ALA A 34 -11.42 -11.41 3.32
CA ALA A 34 -12.75 -11.26 3.91
C ALA A 34 -13.82 -11.99 3.09
N SER A 35 -13.80 -11.84 1.76
CA SER A 35 -14.73 -12.52 0.85
C SER A 35 -14.60 -14.04 0.91
N LEU A 36 -13.37 -14.57 0.93
CA LEU A 36 -13.12 -16.01 1.07
C LEU A 36 -13.61 -16.55 2.42
N CYS A 37 -13.38 -15.81 3.52
CA CYS A 37 -13.90 -16.18 4.83
C CYS A 37 -15.43 -16.16 4.88
N CYS A 38 -16.08 -15.16 4.29
CA CYS A 38 -17.54 -15.11 4.22
C CYS A 38 -18.11 -16.24 3.35
N ALA A 39 -17.45 -16.57 2.24
CA ALA A 39 -17.82 -17.71 1.40
C ALA A 39 -17.68 -19.05 2.15
N TYR A 40 -16.61 -19.21 2.95
CA TYR A 40 -16.41 -20.39 3.78
C TYR A 40 -17.48 -20.54 4.88
N LEU A 41 -17.88 -19.43 5.51
CA LEU A 41 -18.94 -19.43 6.51
C LEU A 41 -20.34 -19.60 5.90
N GLY A 42 -20.48 -19.45 4.58
CA GLY A 42 -21.75 -19.48 3.87
C GLY A 42 -22.62 -18.23 4.08
N GLU A 43 -22.13 -17.25 4.85
CA GLU A 43 -22.85 -16.04 5.21
C GLU A 43 -21.93 -14.80 5.17
N ALA A 44 -22.49 -13.68 4.75
CA ALA A 44 -21.80 -12.39 4.80
C ALA A 44 -21.75 -11.90 6.25
N ASN A 45 -20.58 -12.05 6.89
CA ASN A 45 -20.38 -11.60 8.27
C ASN A 45 -19.72 -10.20 8.29
N PRO A 46 -20.46 -9.15 8.70
CA PRO A 46 -19.91 -7.79 8.74
C PRO A 46 -18.72 -7.65 9.68
N ILE A 47 -18.65 -8.44 10.76
CA ILE A 47 -17.51 -8.42 11.71
C ILE A 47 -16.23 -8.89 11.01
N VAL A 48 -16.31 -9.94 10.19
CA VAL A 48 -15.18 -10.47 9.41
C VAL A 48 -14.72 -9.44 8.38
N ILE A 49 -15.67 -8.79 7.69
CA ILE A 49 -15.37 -7.75 6.71
C ILE A 49 -14.68 -6.56 7.37
N ILE A 50 -15.23 -6.04 8.47
CA ILE A 50 -14.67 -4.89 9.19
C ILE A 50 -13.30 -5.21 9.76
N SER A 51 -13.14 -6.34 10.45
CA SER A 51 -11.86 -6.74 11.05
C SER A 51 -10.77 -6.94 9.99
N SER A 52 -11.10 -7.58 8.87
CA SER A 52 -10.18 -7.77 7.74
C SER A 52 -9.76 -6.43 7.13
N LEU A 53 -10.70 -5.51 6.87
CA LEU A 53 -10.39 -4.17 6.36
C LEU A 53 -9.51 -3.38 7.32
N LEU A 54 -9.76 -3.48 8.64
CA LEU A 54 -8.97 -2.81 9.67
C LEU A 54 -7.53 -3.35 9.70
N LEU A 55 -7.37 -4.68 9.65
CA LEU A 55 -6.08 -5.35 9.54
C LEU A 55 -5.34 -4.99 8.25
N GLY A 56 -6.02 -4.98 7.11
CA GLY A 56 -5.45 -4.58 5.82
C GLY A 56 -4.98 -3.13 5.81
N SER A 57 -5.76 -2.23 6.44
CA SER A 57 -5.41 -0.81 6.59
C SER A 57 -4.17 -0.63 7.47
N LEU A 58 -4.14 -1.30 8.63
CA LEU A 58 -2.99 -1.30 9.55
C LEU A 58 -1.74 -1.85 8.87
N HIS A 59 -1.86 -2.97 8.14
CA HIS A 59 -0.76 -3.57 7.40
C HIS A 59 -0.22 -2.64 6.30
N GLY A 60 -1.12 -1.97 5.57
CA GLY A 60 -0.75 -1.00 4.54
C GLY A 60 0.05 0.17 5.13
N ILE A 61 -0.43 0.77 6.22
CA ILE A 61 0.26 1.85 6.93
C ILE A 61 1.61 1.38 7.47
N TYR A 62 1.66 0.20 8.09
CA TYR A 62 2.90 -0.36 8.62
C TYR A 62 3.93 -0.59 7.50
N SER A 63 3.51 -1.12 6.36
CA SER A 63 4.39 -1.33 5.20
C SER A 63 4.95 -0.02 4.65
N ILE A 64 4.13 1.03 4.55
CA ILE A 64 4.57 2.38 4.15
C ILE A 64 5.65 2.89 5.09
N ILE A 65 5.40 2.84 6.41
CA ILE A 65 6.35 3.33 7.43
C ILE A 65 7.65 2.55 7.36
N ARG A 66 7.58 1.22 7.26
CA ARG A 66 8.75 0.35 7.17
C ARG A 66 9.57 0.67 5.92
N ILE A 67 8.95 0.80 4.75
CA ILE A 67 9.65 1.14 3.50
C ILE A 67 10.31 2.51 3.61
N TYR A 68 9.61 3.49 4.18
CA TYR A 68 10.14 4.83 4.41
C TYR A 68 11.38 4.82 5.33
N GLN A 69 11.32 4.08 6.44
CA GLN A 69 12.40 4.02 7.43
C GLN A 69 13.61 3.18 6.98
N THR A 70 13.38 2.11 6.22
CA THR A 70 14.44 1.13 5.93
C THR A 70 15.25 1.51 4.69
N ILE A 71 14.58 1.90 3.60
CA ILE A 71 15.20 2.01 2.26
C ILE A 71 14.93 3.38 1.62
N GLY A 72 13.79 4.00 1.96
CA GLY A 72 13.26 5.17 1.27
C GLY A 72 12.49 4.80 0.00
N PHE A 73 11.41 5.54 -0.29
CA PHE A 73 10.50 5.25 -1.42
C PHE A 73 11.20 5.24 -2.79
N ASP A 74 12.24 6.06 -2.98
CA ASP A 74 12.96 6.19 -4.25
C ASP A 74 13.70 4.90 -4.63
N ARG A 75 14.44 4.32 -3.67
CA ARG A 75 15.15 3.05 -3.85
C ARG A 75 14.21 1.87 -3.95
N TYR A 76 13.09 1.89 -3.22
CA TYR A 76 12.03 0.88 -3.38
C TYR A 76 11.47 0.88 -4.80
N TYR A 77 11.19 2.06 -5.36
CA TYR A 77 10.69 2.17 -6.74
C TYR A 77 11.69 1.64 -7.77
N GLN A 78 12.98 1.95 -7.61
CA GLN A 78 14.04 1.43 -8.49
C GLN A 78 14.22 -0.09 -8.39
N GLN A 79 13.98 -0.70 -7.22
CA GLN A 79 14.00 -2.15 -7.08
C GLN A 79 12.80 -2.79 -7.76
N VAL A 80 11.60 -2.23 -7.56
CA VAL A 80 10.37 -2.75 -8.19
C VAL A 80 10.43 -2.60 -9.71
N SER A 81 11.00 -1.51 -10.25
CA SER A 81 11.14 -1.36 -11.70
C SER A 81 12.07 -2.42 -12.29
N LYS A 82 13.20 -2.72 -11.63
CA LYS A 82 14.14 -3.75 -12.09
C LYS A 82 13.53 -5.15 -12.11
N ILE A 83 12.62 -5.46 -11.19
CA ILE A 83 11.93 -6.76 -11.13
C ILE A 83 10.90 -6.90 -12.26
N ASN A 84 10.32 -5.80 -12.75
CA ASN A 84 9.32 -5.85 -13.83
C ASN A 84 9.93 -5.85 -15.24
N ASP A 85 11.23 -5.59 -15.37
CA ASP A 85 11.96 -5.61 -16.65
C ASP A 85 12.64 -6.98 -16.93
N GLU A 86 12.55 -7.95 -15.99
CA GLU A 86 12.92 -9.36 -16.17
C GLU A 86 11.70 -10.23 -16.52
#